data_AF-A0A2S8BJ81-F1
#
_entry.id   AF-A0A2S8BJ81-F1
#
_cell.length_a   1.000
_cell.length_b   1.000
_cell.length_c   1.000
_cell.angle_alpha   90.00
_cell.angle_beta   90.00
_cell.angle_gamma   90.00
#
_symmetry.space_group_name_H-M   'P 1'
#
loop_
_entity.id
_entity.type
_entity.pdbx_description
1 polymer ?
#
loop_
_entity_poly.entity_id
_entity_poly.type
_entity_poly.pdbx_seq_one_letter_code
_entity_poly.pdbx_strand_id
1 'polypeptide(L)'
;MFVVSRPPTVPPLVAMIGGGQLARMTHQAAIALGQTLRVLAVDADDPAAQVTPDVVIGSHTDLDDLRRAADGAHALTFDHEHVPTELLAKLVADGELEPVEVDGWPGGGYLRAGQVVPRGDTGTALLCPFDPLIFFRPRVARLFGFHYRIEIYTPAAKRQYGYYVWPLLADGQLVGRVDLKADRDRDALHVVGAFAEPDQAPGQVAAALAGELHGMASWLGLGGVSVGERGDLVDALRAALR
;
A
#
# COMPACT_ATOMS: atom_id res chain seq x y z
N MET A 1 6.90 20.23 -21.62
CA MET A 1 5.44 20.01 -21.55
C MET A 1 5.23 18.63 -20.97
N PHE A 2 5.07 18.53 -19.66
CA PHE A 2 4.91 17.24 -18.97
C PHE A 2 3.44 16.84 -19.06
N VAL A 3 3.19 15.76 -19.79
CA VAL A 3 1.87 15.12 -19.80
C VAL A 3 1.79 14.31 -18.52
N VAL A 4 1.02 14.81 -17.55
CA VAL A 4 0.60 14.02 -16.39
C VAL A 4 -0.37 12.96 -16.92
N SER A 5 0.15 11.76 -17.20
CA SER A 5 -0.69 10.61 -17.49
C SER A 5 -1.44 10.23 -16.21
N ARG A 6 -2.77 10.33 -16.24
CA ARG A 6 -3.66 9.78 -15.22
C ARG A 6 -3.20 8.35 -14.86
N PRO A 7 -3.16 7.96 -13.58
CA PRO A 7 -2.92 6.56 -13.24
C PRO A 7 -3.97 5.67 -13.94
N PRO A 8 -3.63 4.41 -14.26
CA PRO A 8 -4.58 3.52 -14.92
C PRO A 8 -5.89 3.51 -14.14
N THR A 9 -7.01 3.59 -14.86
CA THR A 9 -8.38 3.59 -14.31
C THR A 9 -8.76 2.27 -13.65
N VAL A 10 -7.83 1.31 -13.55
CA VAL A 10 -8.02 -0.04 -13.08
C VAL A 10 -6.94 -0.32 -12.01
N PRO A 11 -7.33 -0.83 -10.83
CA PRO A 11 -6.37 -1.17 -9.79
C PRO A 11 -5.39 -2.26 -10.27
N PRO A 12 -4.11 -2.25 -9.82
CA PRO A 12 -3.14 -3.25 -10.23
C PRO A 12 -3.65 -4.66 -9.94
N LEU A 13 -3.62 -5.53 -10.94
CA LEU A 13 -3.99 -6.95 -10.82
C LEU A 13 -2.74 -7.79 -10.55
N VAL A 14 -2.72 -8.50 -9.42
CA VAL A 14 -1.70 -9.48 -9.07
C VAL A 14 -2.30 -10.88 -9.21
N ALA A 15 -1.67 -11.73 -10.02
CA ALA A 15 -2.02 -13.14 -10.10
C ALA A 15 -1.22 -13.94 -9.06
N MET A 16 -1.94 -14.62 -8.16
CA MET A 16 -1.42 -15.53 -7.15
C MET A 16 -1.61 -16.96 -7.64
N ILE A 17 -0.51 -17.68 -7.84
CA ILE A 17 -0.54 -19.09 -8.20
C ILE A 17 -0.55 -19.93 -6.92
N GLY A 18 -1.67 -20.64 -6.73
CA GLY A 18 -1.97 -21.41 -5.53
C GLY A 18 -3.17 -20.83 -4.75
N GLY A 19 -4.07 -21.71 -4.30
CA GLY A 19 -5.34 -21.37 -3.66
C GLY A 19 -5.36 -21.53 -2.13
N GLY A 20 -4.22 -21.74 -1.49
CA GLY A 20 -4.10 -22.09 -0.09
C GLY A 20 -4.29 -20.93 0.90
N GLN A 21 -3.96 -21.18 2.17
CA GLN A 21 -4.17 -20.22 3.25
C GLN A 21 -3.30 -18.96 3.11
N LEU A 22 -2.10 -19.08 2.52
CA LEU A 22 -1.23 -17.92 2.27
C LEU A 22 -1.83 -16.99 1.21
N ALA A 23 -2.38 -17.55 0.12
CA ALA A 23 -3.13 -16.79 -0.87
C ALA A 23 -4.36 -16.10 -0.25
N ARG A 24 -5.09 -16.80 0.63
CA ARG A 24 -6.25 -16.24 1.36
C ARG A 24 -5.85 -15.04 2.23
N MET A 25 -4.77 -15.16 2.98
CA MET A 25 -4.24 -14.04 3.78
C MET A 25 -3.75 -12.89 2.90
N THR A 26 -3.17 -13.20 1.74
CA THR A 26 -2.70 -12.20 0.77
C THR A 26 -3.86 -11.44 0.15
N HIS A 27 -4.99 -12.09 -0.12
CA HIS A 27 -6.20 -11.44 -0.62
C HIS A 27 -6.67 -10.31 0.33
N GLN A 28 -6.68 -10.58 1.64
CA GLN A 28 -7.02 -9.56 2.64
C GLN A 28 -6.08 -8.35 2.59
N ALA A 29 -4.77 -8.59 2.40
CA ALA A 29 -3.81 -7.51 2.23
C ALA A 29 -4.04 -6.75 0.91
N ALA A 30 -4.29 -7.46 -0.20
CA ALA A 30 -4.50 -6.88 -1.53
C ALA A 30 -5.67 -5.88 -1.56
N ILE A 31 -6.82 -6.22 -0.95
CA ILE A 31 -7.98 -5.32 -0.82
C ILE A 31 -7.55 -3.97 -0.25
N ALA A 32 -6.81 -4.01 0.84
CA ALA A 32 -6.42 -2.79 1.53
C ALA A 32 -5.34 -1.98 0.80
N LEU A 33 -4.54 -2.65 -0.04
CA LEU A 33 -3.56 -2.00 -0.92
C LEU A 33 -4.20 -1.40 -2.19
N GLY A 34 -5.53 -1.49 -2.34
CA GLY A 34 -6.20 -1.10 -3.59
C GLY A 34 -5.73 -1.94 -4.78
N GLN A 35 -5.30 -3.18 -4.53
CA GLN A 35 -4.89 -4.14 -5.55
C GLN A 35 -6.02 -5.16 -5.77
N THR A 36 -6.16 -5.62 -7.00
CA THR A 36 -6.99 -6.79 -7.29
C THR A 36 -6.12 -8.03 -7.22
N LEU A 37 -6.59 -9.08 -6.56
CA LEU A 37 -5.93 -10.38 -6.56
C LEU A 37 -6.74 -11.34 -7.43
N ARG A 38 -6.06 -12.02 -8.36
CA ARG A 38 -6.58 -13.24 -9.01
C ARG A 38 -5.89 -14.44 -8.40
N VAL A 39 -6.62 -15.53 -8.19
CA VAL A 39 -6.06 -16.78 -7.65
C VAL A 39 -6.21 -17.91 -8.67
N LEU A 40 -5.13 -18.64 -8.94
CA LEU A 40 -5.20 -19.97 -9.57
C LEU A 40 -5.39 -21.02 -8.46
N ALA A 41 -6.58 -21.59 -8.38
CA ALA A 41 -6.95 -22.59 -7.38
C ALA A 41 -7.28 -23.94 -8.05
N VAL A 42 -7.04 -25.04 -7.33
CA VAL A 42 -7.35 -26.38 -7.85
C VAL A 42 -8.84 -26.66 -7.70
N ASP A 43 -9.44 -26.21 -6.61
CA ASP A 43 -10.87 -26.38 -6.32
C ASP A 43 -11.51 -25.05 -5.89
N ALA A 44 -12.82 -24.89 -6.13
CA ALA A 44 -13.57 -23.74 -5.64
C ALA A 44 -13.65 -23.69 -4.10
N ASP A 45 -13.51 -24.85 -3.45
CA ASP A 45 -13.43 -24.98 -2.00
C ASP A 45 -12.03 -24.69 -1.44
N ASP A 46 -11.03 -24.39 -2.28
CA ASP A 46 -9.72 -23.96 -1.78
C ASP A 46 -9.84 -22.66 -0.96
N PRO A 47 -9.07 -22.51 0.13
CA PRO A 47 -9.25 -21.40 1.07
C PRO A 47 -9.29 -19.99 0.46
N ALA A 48 -8.47 -19.73 -0.55
CA ALA A 48 -8.41 -18.44 -1.22
C ALA A 48 -9.51 -18.25 -2.28
N ALA A 49 -9.95 -19.34 -2.92
CA ALA A 49 -11.04 -19.32 -3.90
C ALA A 49 -12.38 -18.92 -3.26
N GLN A 50 -12.59 -19.31 -2.00
CA GLN A 50 -13.80 -18.96 -1.25
C GLN A 50 -13.94 -17.45 -0.93
N VAL A 51 -12.84 -16.68 -1.01
CA VAL A 51 -12.84 -15.26 -0.61
C VAL A 51 -12.41 -14.31 -1.73
N THR A 52 -11.86 -14.84 -2.83
CA THR A 52 -11.37 -14.04 -3.96
C THR A 52 -12.42 -14.02 -5.06
N PRO A 53 -12.81 -12.84 -5.58
CA PRO A 53 -13.83 -12.76 -6.64
C PRO A 53 -13.32 -13.15 -8.03
N ASP A 54 -12.02 -13.03 -8.29
CA ASP A 54 -11.37 -13.42 -9.56
C ASP A 54 -10.57 -14.72 -9.35
N VAL A 55 -11.15 -15.85 -9.75
CA VAL A 55 -10.57 -17.19 -9.57
C VAL A 55 -10.48 -17.89 -10.92
N VAL A 56 -9.29 -18.42 -11.21
CA VAL A 56 -9.08 -19.37 -12.30
C VAL A 56 -9.00 -20.75 -11.67
N ILE A 57 -9.91 -21.65 -12.05
CA ILE A 57 -9.82 -23.05 -11.65
C ILE A 57 -8.90 -23.79 -12.62
N GLY A 58 -7.89 -24.45 -12.06
CA GLY A 58 -6.85 -25.14 -12.83
C GLY A 58 -5.69 -25.62 -11.95
N SER A 59 -4.67 -26.18 -12.59
CA SER A 59 -3.47 -26.68 -11.90
C SER A 59 -2.29 -25.73 -12.11
N HIS A 60 -1.53 -25.49 -11.04
CA HIS A 60 -0.24 -24.80 -11.14
C HIS A 60 0.85 -25.63 -11.85
N THR A 61 0.57 -26.90 -12.15
CA THR A 61 1.43 -27.78 -12.95
C THR A 61 1.04 -27.82 -14.43
N ASP A 62 -0.02 -27.11 -14.84
CA ASP A 62 -0.46 -27.00 -16.22
C ASP A 62 -0.12 -25.61 -16.78
N LEU A 63 0.54 -25.59 -17.94
CA LEU A 63 1.02 -24.34 -18.52
C LEU A 63 -0.10 -23.45 -19.04
N ASP A 64 -1.15 -24.04 -19.63
CA ASP A 64 -2.26 -23.26 -20.18
C ASP A 64 -3.08 -22.64 -19.03
N ASP A 65 -3.18 -23.33 -17.90
CA ASP A 65 -3.78 -22.80 -16.68
C ASP A 65 -2.99 -21.62 -16.10
N LEU A 66 -1.65 -21.73 -16.05
CA LEU A 66 -0.79 -20.62 -15.65
C LEU A 66 -0.94 -19.40 -16.58
N ARG A 67 -1.04 -19.63 -17.89
CA ARG A 67 -1.29 -18.57 -18.88
C ARG A 67 -2.63 -17.88 -18.66
N ARG A 68 -3.69 -18.65 -18.44
CA ARG A 68 -5.03 -18.11 -18.11
C ARG A 68 -4.98 -17.28 -16.84
N ALA A 69 -4.27 -17.73 -15.80
CA ALA A 69 -4.10 -16.97 -14.57
C ALA A 69 -3.33 -15.65 -14.80
N ALA A 70 -2.25 -15.68 -15.59
CA ALA A 70 -1.43 -14.51 -15.88
C ALA A 70 -2.08 -13.48 -16.82
N ASP A 71 -3.11 -13.86 -17.60
CA ASP A 71 -3.67 -12.97 -18.62
C ASP A 71 -4.34 -11.72 -18.04
N GLY A 72 -3.80 -10.55 -18.37
CA GLY A 72 -4.23 -9.25 -17.87
C GLY A 72 -3.64 -8.88 -16.51
N ALA A 73 -2.90 -9.77 -15.86
CA ALA A 73 -2.20 -9.47 -14.61
C ALA A 73 -0.97 -8.57 -14.87
N HIS A 74 -0.68 -7.70 -13.90
CA HIS A 74 0.45 -6.79 -13.91
C HIS A 74 1.69 -7.43 -13.25
N ALA A 75 1.47 -8.35 -12.30
CA ALA A 75 2.51 -9.11 -11.62
C ALA A 75 2.02 -10.52 -11.31
N LEU A 76 2.96 -11.45 -11.21
CA LEU A 76 2.73 -12.85 -10.84
C LEU A 76 3.49 -13.16 -9.54
N THR A 77 2.85 -13.91 -8.65
CA THR A 77 3.47 -14.41 -7.41
C THR A 77 2.89 -15.77 -7.02
N PHE A 78 3.45 -16.40 -5.99
CA PHE A 78 3.19 -17.78 -5.61
C PHE A 78 2.82 -17.89 -4.14
N ASP A 79 1.84 -18.74 -3.82
CA ASP A 79 1.47 -19.00 -2.43
C ASP A 79 2.31 -20.13 -1.81
N HIS A 80 2.95 -20.95 -2.65
CA HIS A 80 3.74 -22.11 -2.27
C HIS A 80 4.85 -22.42 -3.27
N GLU A 81 5.85 -23.16 -2.81
CA GLU A 81 7.04 -23.54 -3.58
C GLU A 81 6.78 -24.66 -4.61
N HIS A 82 5.59 -25.26 -4.63
CA HIS A 82 5.28 -26.39 -5.52
C HIS A 82 5.04 -26.02 -6.99
N VAL A 83 5.11 -24.74 -7.36
CA VAL A 83 5.10 -24.39 -8.78
C VAL A 83 6.40 -24.88 -9.41
N PRO A 84 6.32 -25.80 -10.39
CA PRO A 84 7.53 -26.33 -10.99
C PRO A 84 8.31 -25.21 -11.66
N THR A 85 9.57 -25.02 -11.26
CA THR A 85 10.41 -23.93 -11.73
C THR A 85 10.66 -24.02 -13.24
N GLU A 86 10.52 -25.21 -13.83
CA GLU A 86 10.54 -25.43 -15.28
C GLU A 86 9.39 -24.73 -16.02
N LEU A 87 8.21 -24.57 -15.41
CA LEU A 87 7.10 -23.85 -16.03
C LEU A 87 7.34 -22.35 -16.00
N LEU A 88 7.96 -21.83 -14.94
CA LEU A 88 8.41 -20.44 -14.88
C LEU A 88 9.51 -20.18 -15.90
N ALA A 89 10.50 -21.07 -15.98
CA ALA A 89 11.54 -21.00 -16.99
C ALA A 89 10.94 -21.05 -18.41
N LYS A 90 9.88 -21.85 -18.62
CA LYS A 90 9.16 -21.89 -19.90
C LYS A 90 8.42 -20.60 -20.21
N LEU A 91 7.69 -20.01 -19.25
CA LEU A 91 7.03 -18.72 -19.45
C LEU A 91 8.03 -17.58 -19.73
N VAL A 92 9.21 -17.62 -19.10
CA VAL A 92 10.30 -16.70 -19.41
C VAL A 92 10.88 -16.96 -20.81
N ALA A 93 11.12 -18.22 -21.16
CA ALA A 93 11.65 -18.61 -22.48
C ALA A 93 10.69 -18.30 -23.63
N ASP A 94 9.38 -18.43 -23.39
CA ASP A 94 8.31 -18.09 -24.35
C ASP A 94 8.08 -16.57 -24.42
N GLY A 95 8.76 -15.77 -23.59
CA GLY A 95 8.71 -14.30 -23.60
C GLY A 95 7.44 -13.73 -22.96
N GLU A 96 6.80 -14.47 -22.06
CA GLU A 96 5.56 -14.07 -21.38
C GLU A 96 5.82 -13.47 -19.99
N LEU A 97 6.94 -13.84 -19.35
CA LEU A 97 7.40 -13.29 -18.09
C LEU A 97 8.83 -12.76 -18.22
N GLU A 98 9.14 -11.76 -17.41
CA GLU A 98 10.48 -11.21 -17.22
C GLU A 98 10.88 -11.33 -15.74
N PRO A 99 12.02 -11.96 -15.41
CA PRO A 99 12.53 -11.93 -14.05
C PRO A 99 12.95 -10.51 -13.69
N VAL A 100 12.59 -10.06 -12.49
CA VAL A 100 12.93 -8.74 -11.98
C VAL A 100 13.60 -8.83 -10.62
N GLU A 101 14.57 -7.96 -10.41
CA GLU A 101 15.12 -7.70 -9.09
C GLU A 101 14.30 -6.60 -8.42
N VAL A 102 14.09 -6.75 -7.12
CA VAL A 102 13.40 -5.75 -6.31
C VAL A 102 14.30 -5.42 -5.14
N ASP A 103 14.60 -4.13 -4.97
CA ASP A 103 15.49 -3.66 -3.92
C ASP A 103 15.05 -4.16 -2.54
N GLY A 104 15.99 -4.75 -1.80
CA GLY A 104 15.75 -5.32 -0.48
C GLY A 104 14.93 -6.62 -0.48
N TRP A 105 14.60 -7.22 -1.63
CA TRP A 105 13.90 -8.50 -1.70
C TRP A 105 14.79 -9.59 -2.33
N PRO A 106 15.42 -10.44 -1.50
CA PRO A 106 16.18 -11.59 -1.99
C PRO A 106 15.27 -12.56 -2.74
N GLY A 107 15.72 -13.01 -3.92
CA GLY A 107 14.99 -13.93 -4.78
C GLY A 107 14.21 -13.25 -5.92
N GLY A 108 14.07 -11.93 -5.89
CA GLY A 108 13.40 -11.17 -6.94
C GLY A 108 11.92 -11.56 -7.13
N GLY A 109 11.37 -11.22 -8.29
CA GLY A 109 10.02 -11.57 -8.70
C GLY A 109 9.93 -11.74 -10.21
N TYR A 110 8.70 -11.89 -10.71
CA TYR A 110 8.42 -11.95 -12.14
C TYR A 110 7.40 -10.88 -12.50
N LEU A 111 7.68 -10.12 -13.56
CA LEU A 111 6.69 -9.26 -14.20
C LEU A 111 6.18 -9.93 -15.47
N ARG A 112 4.98 -9.54 -15.90
CA ARG A 112 4.52 -9.87 -17.25
C ARG A 112 5.42 -9.18 -18.27
N ALA A 113 5.82 -9.89 -19.31
CA ALA A 113 6.68 -9.32 -20.34
C ALA A 113 6.02 -8.12 -21.02
N GLY A 114 6.82 -7.08 -21.28
CA GLY A 114 6.33 -5.81 -21.82
C GLY A 114 5.54 -4.93 -20.84
N GLN A 115 5.43 -5.33 -19.57
CA GLN A 115 4.82 -4.49 -18.55
C GLN A 115 5.70 -3.28 -18.25
N VAL A 116 5.16 -2.09 -18.46
CA VAL A 116 5.87 -0.85 -18.13
C VAL A 116 5.79 -0.62 -16.62
N VAL A 117 6.93 -0.69 -15.94
CA VAL A 117 7.05 -0.23 -14.56
C VAL A 117 7.00 1.31 -14.55
N PRO A 118 6.06 1.93 -13.82
CA PRO A 118 6.04 3.37 -13.66
C PRO A 118 7.38 3.88 -13.15
N ARG A 119 7.89 4.99 -13.72
CA ARG A 119 9.17 5.58 -13.31
C ARG A 119 9.11 6.33 -11.97
N GLY A 120 7.90 6.51 -11.44
CA GLY A 120 7.66 7.14 -10.17
C GLY A 120 6.24 6.85 -9.72
N ASP A 121 6.08 6.75 -8.41
CA ASP A 121 4.79 6.72 -7.76
C ASP A 121 4.34 8.17 -7.57
N THR A 122 3.07 8.45 -7.89
CA THR A 122 2.49 9.77 -7.69
C THR A 122 1.24 9.65 -6.85
N GLY A 123 1.03 10.61 -5.96
CA GLY A 123 -0.18 10.70 -5.16
C GLY A 123 0.12 10.86 -3.69
N THR A 124 -0.91 11.24 -2.95
CA THR A 124 -0.84 11.47 -1.51
C THR A 124 -1.91 10.65 -0.82
N ALA A 125 -1.59 10.08 0.33
CA ALA A 125 -2.53 9.35 1.15
C ALA A 125 -2.16 9.44 2.63
N LEU A 126 -3.17 9.63 3.49
CA LEU A 126 -3.05 9.34 4.92
C LEU A 126 -3.34 7.87 5.19
N LEU A 127 -2.32 7.14 5.64
CA LEU A 127 -2.42 5.70 5.90
C LEU A 127 -2.88 5.48 7.33
N CYS A 128 -3.91 4.65 7.52
CA CYS A 128 -4.35 4.33 8.87
C CYS A 128 -3.30 3.46 9.58
N PRO A 129 -3.20 3.50 10.92
CA PRO A 129 -2.24 2.67 11.66
C PRO A 129 -2.37 1.16 11.43
N PHE A 130 -3.53 0.71 10.96
CA PHE A 130 -3.86 -0.68 10.66
C PHE A 130 -3.83 -1.00 9.17
N ASP A 131 -3.40 -0.05 8.35
CA ASP A 131 -3.25 -0.22 6.91
C ASP A 131 -2.21 -1.32 6.62
N PRO A 132 -2.44 -2.23 5.65
CA PRO A 132 -1.46 -3.23 5.25
C PRO A 132 -0.12 -2.73 4.78
N LEU A 133 -0.03 -1.54 4.20
CA LEU A 133 1.28 -0.92 3.97
C LEU A 133 2.03 -0.71 5.27
N ILE A 134 1.33 -0.46 6.40
CA ILE A 134 1.89 -0.01 7.68
C ILE A 134 1.98 -1.10 8.76
N PHE A 135 1.03 -2.04 8.85
CA PHE A 135 0.98 -2.96 10.00
C PHE A 135 2.17 -3.95 10.01
N PHE A 136 2.64 -4.39 8.83
CA PHE A 136 3.76 -5.32 8.72
C PHE A 136 5.10 -4.58 8.72
N ARG A 137 5.57 -4.25 9.93
CA ARG A 137 6.74 -3.39 10.18
C ARG A 137 8.02 -3.80 9.45
N PRO A 138 8.38 -5.09 9.32
CA PRO A 138 9.58 -5.48 8.56
C PRO A 138 9.52 -5.03 7.10
N ARG A 139 8.34 -5.10 6.46
CA ARG A 139 8.15 -4.60 5.09
C ARG A 139 8.22 -3.09 5.04
N VAL A 140 7.58 -2.39 5.97
CA VAL A 140 7.61 -0.91 6.02
C VAL A 140 9.04 -0.40 6.11
N ALA A 141 9.82 -0.96 7.05
CA ALA A 141 11.21 -0.57 7.25
C ALA A 141 12.06 -0.88 6.01
N ARG A 142 11.80 -2.00 5.34
CA ARG A 142 12.52 -2.42 4.14
C ARG A 142 12.22 -1.57 2.92
N LEU A 143 10.94 -1.27 2.67
CA LEU A 143 10.51 -0.56 1.46
C LEU A 143 10.65 0.96 1.59
N PHE A 144 10.42 1.51 2.78
CA PHE A 144 10.34 2.96 2.99
C PHE A 144 11.40 3.51 3.95
N GLY A 145 12.26 2.66 4.52
CA GLY A 145 13.18 3.09 5.59
C GLY A 145 12.47 3.61 6.84
N PHE A 146 11.18 3.30 7.01
CA PHE A 146 10.30 3.96 7.97
C PHE A 146 10.03 3.07 9.19
N HIS A 147 10.48 3.51 10.37
CA HIS A 147 10.21 2.80 11.62
C HIS A 147 8.89 3.28 12.22
N TYR A 148 7.89 2.38 12.22
CA TYR A 148 6.56 2.69 12.71
C TYR A 148 6.11 1.77 13.85
N ARG A 149 5.64 2.39 14.93
CA ARG A 149 4.96 1.73 16.03
C ARG A 149 3.84 2.63 16.52
N ILE A 150 2.61 2.13 16.44
CA ILE A 150 1.47 2.79 17.07
C ILE A 150 1.65 2.82 18.60
N GLU A 151 1.39 3.97 19.22
CA GLU A 151 1.65 4.20 20.64
C GLU A 151 0.37 4.28 21.50
N ILE A 152 -0.72 3.67 21.03
CA ILE A 152 -2.01 3.61 21.75
C ILE A 152 -1.90 3.01 23.15
N TYR A 153 -1.02 2.04 23.34
CA TYR A 153 -0.76 1.39 24.64
C TYR A 153 0.39 2.05 25.42
N THR A 154 1.08 3.02 24.81
CA THR A 154 2.14 3.77 25.48
C THR A 154 1.50 4.87 26.34
N PRO A 155 1.89 5.03 27.61
CA PRO A 155 1.44 6.14 28.44
C PRO A 155 1.72 7.49 27.78
N ALA A 156 0.81 8.46 27.90
CA ALA A 156 0.86 9.72 27.16
C ALA A 156 2.22 10.44 27.22
N ALA A 157 2.83 10.52 28.41
CA ALA A 157 4.13 11.18 28.61
C ALA A 157 5.33 10.45 27.97
N LYS A 158 5.17 9.19 27.55
CA LYS A 158 6.22 8.38 26.92
C LYS A 158 6.04 8.25 25.40
N ARG A 159 4.97 8.84 24.84
CA ARG A 159 4.71 8.80 23.40
C ARG A 159 5.69 9.72 22.68
N GLN A 160 6.32 9.21 21.64
CA GLN A 160 7.17 10.01 20.77
C GLN A 160 6.30 10.90 19.87
N TYR A 161 5.34 10.31 19.16
CA TYR A 161 4.56 10.99 18.13
C TYR A 161 3.13 11.26 18.59
N GLY A 162 2.43 10.29 19.19
CA GLY A 162 1.03 10.51 19.52
C GLY A 162 0.23 9.25 19.83
N TYR A 163 -1.07 9.41 20.07
CA TYR A 163 -1.93 8.27 20.40
C TYR A 163 -2.27 7.43 19.17
N TYR A 164 -2.77 8.06 18.11
CA TYR A 164 -3.31 7.40 16.93
C TYR A 164 -2.71 8.05 15.68
N VAL A 165 -1.43 7.80 15.46
CA VAL A 165 -0.58 8.49 14.48
C VAL A 165 -0.72 7.88 13.09
N TRP A 166 -1.13 8.66 12.10
CA TRP A 166 -1.25 8.27 10.70
C TRP A 166 0.03 8.64 9.94
N PRO A 167 0.70 7.69 9.26
CA PRO A 167 1.75 8.02 8.29
C PRO A 167 1.18 8.73 7.05
N LEU A 168 1.92 9.72 6.55
CA LEU A 168 1.63 10.41 5.30
C LEU A 168 2.51 9.82 4.18
N LEU A 169 1.87 9.18 3.21
CA LEU A 169 2.49 8.76 1.96
C LEU A 169 2.37 9.91 0.95
N ALA A 170 3.48 10.29 0.33
CA ALA A 170 3.52 11.23 -0.78
C ALA A 170 4.52 10.74 -1.83
N ASP A 171 4.07 10.59 -3.07
CA ASP A 171 4.88 10.22 -4.24
C ASP A 171 5.82 9.03 -3.98
N GLY A 172 5.26 7.97 -3.37
CA GLY A 172 5.98 6.73 -3.07
C GLY A 172 6.83 6.76 -1.80
N GLN A 173 6.81 7.84 -1.01
CA GLN A 173 7.61 7.99 0.20
C GLN A 173 6.75 8.26 1.43
N LEU A 174 7.11 7.67 2.58
CA LEU A 174 6.51 8.03 3.86
C LEU A 174 7.22 9.26 4.41
N VAL A 175 6.59 10.43 4.25
CA VAL A 175 7.24 11.75 4.43
C VAL A 175 6.87 12.44 5.75
N GLY A 176 5.88 11.91 6.48
CA GLY A 176 5.46 12.51 7.73
C GLY A 176 4.51 11.65 8.55
N ARG A 177 4.13 12.19 9.70
CA ARG A 177 3.28 11.57 10.71
C ARG A 177 2.30 12.59 11.27
N VAL A 178 1.04 12.21 11.45
CA VAL A 178 0.02 13.09 12.02
C VAL A 178 -0.82 12.36 13.06
N ASP A 179 -0.88 12.87 14.29
CA ASP A 179 -1.79 12.38 15.33
C ASP A 179 -3.12 13.11 15.21
N LEU A 180 -4.19 12.37 15.00
CA LEU A 180 -5.50 12.92 14.65
C LEU A 180 -6.56 12.55 15.69
N LYS A 181 -7.45 13.49 15.95
CA LYS A 181 -8.65 13.30 16.76
C LYS A 181 -9.83 14.00 16.09
N ALA A 182 -10.92 13.27 15.85
CA ALA A 182 -12.20 13.90 15.52
C ALA A 182 -12.78 14.53 16.80
N ASP A 183 -12.71 15.85 16.90
CA ASP A 183 -13.26 16.62 18.02
C ASP A 183 -14.65 17.12 17.64
N ARG A 184 -15.67 16.32 17.98
CA ARG A 184 -17.07 16.58 17.62
C ARG A 184 -17.66 17.75 18.39
N ASP A 185 -17.15 18.02 19.59
CA ASP A 185 -17.62 19.15 20.41
C ASP A 185 -17.20 20.50 19.79
N ARG A 186 -16.02 20.51 19.15
CA ARG A 186 -15.48 21.68 18.44
C ARG A 186 -15.73 21.69 16.94
N ASP A 187 -16.47 20.69 16.45
CA ASP A 187 -16.75 20.48 15.03
C ASP A 187 -15.49 20.54 14.13
N ALA A 188 -14.43 19.84 14.55
CA ALA A 188 -13.14 19.89 13.84
C ALA A 188 -12.39 18.55 13.83
N LEU A 189 -11.65 18.31 12.75
CA LEU A 189 -10.57 17.32 12.73
C LEU A 189 -9.36 17.97 13.41
N HIS A 190 -9.09 17.57 14.65
CA HIS A 190 -8.00 18.12 15.44
C HIS A 190 -6.70 17.36 15.21
N VAL A 191 -5.70 18.06 14.68
CA VAL A 191 -4.31 17.61 14.58
C VAL A 191 -3.66 17.82 15.94
N VAL A 192 -3.55 16.75 16.72
CA VAL A 192 -2.92 16.76 18.05
C VAL A 192 -1.41 17.00 17.92
N GLY A 193 -0.80 16.46 16.87
CA GLY A 193 0.57 16.77 16.49
C GLY A 193 0.90 16.35 15.06
N ALA A 194 1.89 17.00 14.45
CA ALA A 194 2.31 16.77 13.07
C ALA A 194 3.83 16.83 12.97
N PHE A 195 4.43 15.83 12.32
CA PHE A 195 5.88 15.63 12.28
C PHE A 195 6.33 15.31 10.85
N ALA A 196 7.39 15.94 10.39
CA ALA A 196 8.07 15.53 9.17
C ALA A 196 9.04 14.36 9.46
N GLU A 197 9.24 13.48 8.48
CA GLU A 197 10.39 12.57 8.54
C GLU A 197 11.70 13.34 8.25
N PRO A 198 12.87 12.80 8.66
CA PRO A 198 14.16 13.42 8.36
C PRO A 198 14.34 13.73 6.87
N ASP A 199 15.09 14.79 6.59
CA ASP A 199 15.43 15.27 5.24
C ASP A 199 14.24 15.73 4.37
N GLN A 200 13.01 15.75 4.91
CA GLN A 200 11.84 16.28 4.22
C GLN A 200 11.70 17.79 4.41
N ALA A 201 11.28 18.49 3.34
CA ALA A 201 10.99 19.92 3.40
C ALA A 201 9.62 20.16 4.06
N PRO A 202 9.53 20.77 5.27
CA PRO A 202 8.27 20.86 6.00
C PRO A 202 7.14 21.55 5.24
N GLY A 203 7.46 22.56 4.41
CA GLY A 203 6.45 23.23 3.58
C GLY A 203 5.80 22.31 2.54
N GLN A 204 6.56 21.39 1.93
CA GLN A 204 6.01 20.43 0.95
C GLN A 204 5.17 19.37 1.64
N VAL A 205 5.66 18.81 2.75
CA VAL A 205 4.92 17.83 3.56
C VAL A 205 3.62 18.43 4.08
N ALA A 206 3.66 19.67 4.57
CA ALA A 206 2.48 20.38 5.07
C ALA A 206 1.43 20.62 3.99
N ALA A 207 1.85 21.01 2.78
CA ALA A 207 0.94 21.23 1.66
C ALA A 207 0.24 19.92 1.23
N ALA A 208 0.99 18.83 1.13
CA ALA A 208 0.44 17.51 0.84
C ALA A 208 -0.55 17.06 1.94
N LEU A 209 -0.16 17.22 3.21
CA LEU A 209 -1.00 16.87 4.36
C LEU A 209 -2.30 17.68 4.42
N ALA A 210 -2.24 18.98 4.15
CA ALA A 210 -3.41 19.87 4.23
C ALA A 210 -4.54 19.42 3.29
N GLY A 211 -4.21 18.94 2.09
CA GLY A 211 -5.20 18.37 1.16
C GLY A 211 -5.93 17.17 1.75
N GLU A 212 -5.18 16.20 2.27
CA GLU A 212 -5.73 14.98 2.87
C GLU A 212 -6.57 15.27 4.12
N LEU A 213 -6.16 16.24 4.95
CA LEU A 213 -6.90 16.63 6.15
C LEU A 213 -8.24 17.28 5.81
N HIS A 214 -8.30 18.14 4.79
CA HIS A 214 -9.57 18.70 4.32
C HIS A 214 -10.49 17.61 3.77
N GLY A 215 -9.96 16.69 2.96
CA GLY A 215 -10.72 15.55 2.45
C GLY A 215 -11.30 14.70 3.59
N MET A 216 -10.47 14.36 4.58
CA MET A 216 -10.90 13.58 5.74
C MET A 216 -11.92 14.32 6.61
N ALA A 217 -11.72 15.62 6.88
CA ALA A 217 -12.68 16.43 7.63
C ALA A 217 -14.05 16.48 6.93
N SER A 218 -14.05 16.70 5.61
CA SER A 218 -15.27 16.68 4.79
C SER A 218 -15.95 15.31 4.82
N TRP A 219 -15.20 14.22 4.67
CA TRP A 219 -15.75 12.86 4.70
C TRP A 219 -16.36 12.52 6.07
N LEU A 220 -15.72 12.97 7.15
CA LEU A 220 -16.22 12.80 8.51
C LEU A 220 -17.38 13.73 8.86
N GLY A 221 -17.72 14.69 8.01
CA GLY A 221 -18.74 15.72 8.28
C GLY A 221 -18.33 16.66 9.43
N LEU A 222 -17.09 17.14 9.40
CA LEU A 222 -16.55 18.11 10.37
C LEU A 222 -16.41 19.49 9.70
N GLY A 223 -16.65 20.56 10.45
CA GLY A 223 -16.61 21.95 9.98
C GLY A 223 -15.23 22.47 9.56
N GLY A 224 -14.15 21.79 9.94
CA GLY A 224 -12.80 22.14 9.48
C GLY A 224 -11.68 21.34 10.13
N VAL A 225 -10.46 21.86 10.01
CA VAL A 225 -9.24 21.29 10.59
C VAL A 225 -8.68 22.27 11.62
N SER A 226 -8.27 21.77 12.78
CA SER A 226 -7.56 22.58 13.80
C SER A 226 -6.20 21.98 14.09
N VAL A 227 -5.20 22.82 14.39
CA VAL A 227 -3.81 22.36 14.60
C VAL A 227 -3.33 22.70 16.01
N GLY A 228 -2.94 21.67 16.76
CA GLY A 228 -2.28 21.79 18.06
C GLY A 228 -0.84 22.30 17.96
N GLU A 229 -0.05 22.10 19.02
CA GLU A 229 1.31 22.66 19.14
C GLU A 229 2.44 21.62 19.03
N ARG A 230 2.12 20.32 18.91
CA ARG A 230 3.16 19.27 18.95
C ARG A 230 3.71 18.93 17.56
N GLY A 231 5.03 18.98 17.45
CA GLY A 231 5.77 18.52 16.28
C GLY A 231 6.26 19.64 15.38
N ASP A 232 7.28 19.34 14.58
CA ASP A 232 8.03 20.31 13.76
C ASP A 232 7.28 20.75 12.49
N LEU A 233 6.19 20.06 12.13
CA LEU A 233 5.40 20.38 10.95
C LEU A 233 4.27 21.38 11.23
N VAL A 234 3.96 21.64 12.50
CA VAL A 234 2.76 22.40 12.93
C VAL A 234 2.67 23.80 12.31
N ASP A 235 3.76 24.57 12.30
CA ASP A 235 3.72 25.95 11.80
C ASP A 235 3.57 26.00 10.28
N ALA A 236 4.26 25.10 9.56
CA ALA A 236 4.09 24.95 8.12
C ALA A 236 2.66 24.48 7.78
N LEU A 237 2.10 23.56 8.57
CA LEU A 237 0.74 23.07 8.38
C LEU A 237 -0.31 24.16 8.61
N ARG A 238 -0.13 24.99 9.64
CA ARG A 238 -1.01 26.17 9.85
C ARG A 238 -0.97 27.13 8.69
N ALA A 239 0.20 27.35 8.09
CA ALA A 239 0.30 28.20 6.91
C ALA A 239 -0.39 27.57 5.68
N ALA A 240 -0.30 26.25 5.53
CA ALA A 240 -0.91 25.51 4.42
C ALA A 240 -2.44 25.34 4.53
N LEU A 241 -3.00 25.42 5.74
CA LEU A 241 -4.45 25.33 6.00
C LEU A 241 -5.18 26.69 5.96
N ARG A 242 -4.46 27.79 5.73
CA ARG A 242 -5.02 29.15 5.64
C ARG A 242 -5.60 29.47 4.26
#